data_AF-A0A3D4DVJ5-F1
#
_entry.id   AF-A0A3D4DVJ5-F1
#
_cell.length_a   1.000
_cell.length_b   1.000
_cell.length_c   1.000
_cell.angle_alpha   90.00
_cell.angle_beta   90.00
_cell.angle_gamma   90.00
#
_symmetry.space_group_name_H-M   'P 1'
#
loop_
_entity.id
_entity.type
_entity.pdbx_description
1 polymer ?
#
loop_
_entity_poly.entity_id
_entity_poly.type
_entity_poly.pdbx_seq_one_letter_code
_entity_poly.pdbx_strand_id
1 'polypeptide(L)' 'MAHEQLLAAVAALLDDLAARPEDRVLLREQLRRKIGEMRAQGLPVPAELLQYEDDPSAETDDFFDNMPI' A
#
# COMPACT_ATOMS: atom_id res chain seq x y z
N MET A 1 19.73 -9.38 6.70
CA MET A 1 19.25 -10.36 5.70
C MET A 1 17.72 -10.37 5.54
N ALA A 2 16.91 -10.89 6.50
CA ALA A 2 15.45 -11.01 6.28
C ALA A 2 14.71 -9.65 6.18
N HIS A 3 15.08 -8.68 7.02
CA HIS A 3 14.52 -7.33 7.00
C HIS A 3 14.84 -6.57 5.69
N GLU A 4 16.08 -6.65 5.22
CA GLU A 4 16.52 -5.99 3.98
C GLU A 4 15.83 -6.59 2.75
N GLN A 5 15.56 -7.89 2.76
CA GLN A 5 14.80 -8.55 1.69
C GLN A 5 13.34 -8.09 1.65
N LEU A 6 12.71 -7.88 2.82
CA LEU A 6 11.36 -7.33 2.90
C LEU A 6 11.30 -5.90 2.37
N LEU A 7 12.25 -5.04 2.76
CA LEU A 7 12.33 -3.68 2.25
C LEU A 7 12.60 -3.64 0.73
N ALA A 8 13.47 -4.50 0.21
CA ALA A 8 13.72 -4.59 -1.23
C ALA A 8 12.47 -5.04 -2.01
N ALA A 9 11.70 -5.99 -1.46
CA ALA A 9 10.45 -6.43 -2.08
C ALA A 9 9.38 -5.33 -2.09
N VAL A 10 9.30 -4.53 -1.02
CA VAL A 10 8.41 -3.37 -0.96
C VAL A 10 8.85 -2.30 -1.96
N ALA A 11 10.14 -1.98 -2.04
CA ALA A 11 10.65 -1.00 -3.00
C ALA A 11 10.34 -1.39 -4.45
N ALA A 12 10.51 -2.67 -4.80
CA ALA A 12 10.14 -3.18 -6.12
C ALA A 12 8.64 -3.01 -6.41
N LEU A 13 7.77 -3.25 -5.42
CA LEU A 13 6.32 -3.03 -5.56
C LEU A 13 5.97 -1.55 -5.78
N LEU A 14 6.71 -0.62 -5.17
CA LEU A 14 6.52 0.82 -5.39
C LEU A 14 6.95 1.24 -6.80
N ASP A 15 8.07 0.71 -7.30
CA ASP A 15 8.53 0.93 -8.67
C ASP A 15 7.52 0.38 -9.68
N ASP A 16 6.97 -0.81 -9.42
CA ASP A 16 5.90 -1.41 -10.24
C ASP A 16 4.62 -0.56 -10.21
N LEU A 17 4.28 0.03 -9.06
CA LEU A 17 3.13 0.93 -8.93
C LEU A 17 3.30 2.20 -9.78
N ALA A 18 4.53 2.71 -9.87
CA ALA A 18 4.86 3.86 -10.69
C ALA A 18 4.89 3.51 -12.19
N ALA A 19 5.31 2.29 -12.54
CA ALA A 19 5.38 1.82 -13.91
C ALA A 19 4.02 1.37 -14.48
N ARG A 20 3.12 0.86 -13.62
CA ARG A 20 1.83 0.26 -13.99
C ARG A 20 0.70 0.78 -13.09
N PRO A 21 0.23 2.01 -13.31
CA PRO A 21 -0.88 2.58 -12.55
C PRO A 21 -2.20 1.82 -12.74
N GLU A 22 -2.36 1.05 -13.81
CA GLU A 22 -3.50 0.15 -14.03
C GLU A 22 -3.58 -0.99 -13.00
N ASP A 23 -2.43 -1.43 -12.48
CA ASP A 23 -2.32 -2.50 -11.49
C ASP A 23 -2.33 -1.95 -10.05
N ARG A 24 -2.55 -0.64 -9.88
CA ARG A 24 -2.43 0.08 -8.59
C ARG A 24 -3.24 -0.57 -7.47
N VAL A 25 -4.44 -1.07 -7.77
CA VAL A 25 -5.30 -1.77 -6.79
C VAL A 25 -4.65 -3.08 -6.33
N LEU A 26 -4.21 -3.92 -7.27
CA LEU A 26 -3.59 -5.20 -6.97
C LEU A 26 -2.24 -5.05 -6.26
N LEU A 27 -1.42 -4.09 -6.69
CA LEU A 27 -0.12 -3.79 -6.11
C LEU A 27 -0.26 -3.19 -4.70
N ARG A 28 -1.24 -2.31 -4.46
CA ARG A 28 -1.55 -1.76 -3.14
C ARG A 28 -1.99 -2.84 -2.16
N GLU A 29 -2.83 -3.78 -2.59
CA GLU A 29 -3.21 -4.94 -1.76
C GLU A 29 -2.01 -5.85 -1.42
N GLN A 30 -1.11 -6.08 -2.37
CA GLN A 30 0.13 -6.82 -2.11
C GLN A 30 1.04 -6.07 -1.13
N LEU A 31 1.17 -4.76 -1.27
CA LEU A 31 1.96 -3.92 -0.39
C LEU A 31 1.40 -3.96 1.04
N ARG A 32 0.08 -3.83 1.20
CA ARG A 32 -0.61 -3.90 2.50
C ARG A 32 -0.36 -5.22 3.22
N ARG A 33 -0.39 -6.35 2.50
CA ARG A 33 -0.02 -7.66 3.08
C ARG A 33 1.43 -7.70 3.55
N LYS A 34 2.36 -7.16 2.76
CA LYS A 34 3.78 -7.10 3.11
C LYS A 34 4.03 -6.26 4.36
N ILE A 35 3.34 -5.13 4.48
CA ILE A 35 3.42 -4.26 5.66
C ILE A 35 2.88 -5.00 6.91
N GLY A 36 1.76 -5.71 6.77
CA GLY A 36 1.21 -6.55 7.83
C GLY A 36 2.19 -7.65 8.29
N GLU A 37 2.88 -8.30 7.34
CA GLU A 37 3.93 -9.28 7.65
C GLU A 37 5.10 -8.64 8.41
N MET A 38 5.53 -7.43 8.02
CA MET A 38 6.59 -6.70 8.73
C MET A 38 6.18 -6.40 10.18
N ARG A 39 4.95 -5.92 10.41
CA ARG A 39 4.43 -5.69 11.77
C ARG A 39 4.31 -6.97 12.58
N ALA A 40 3.82 -8.05 11.98
CA ALA A 40 3.71 -9.35 12.65
C ALA A 40 5.08 -9.89 13.11
N GLN A 41 6.14 -9.55 12.39
CA GLN A 41 7.53 -9.89 12.73
C GLN A 41 8.17 -8.88 13.70
N GLY A 42 7.46 -7.84 14.14
CA GLY A 42 7.99 -6.76 14.99
C GLY A 42 8.99 -5.85 14.27
N LEU A 43 8.99 -5.84 12.94
CA LEU A 43 9.87 -5.02 12.13
C LEU A 43 9.31 -3.59 11.99
N PRO A 44 10.17 -2.57 11.97
CA PRO A 44 9.75 -1.20 11.74
C PRO A 44 9.19 -1.04 10.32
N VAL A 45 8.00 -0.45 10.21
CA VAL A 45 7.39 -0.10 8.93
C VAL A 45 7.81 1.33 8.56
N PRO A 46 8.43 1.55 7.39
CA PRO A 46 8.72 2.90 6.90
C PRO A 46 7.47 3.79 6.84
N ALA A 47 7.59 5.05 7.24
CA ALA A 47 6.46 5.99 7.26
C ALA A 47 5.85 6.21 5.87
N GLU A 48 6.68 6.14 4.82
CA GLU A 48 6.27 6.23 3.42
C GLU A 48 5.32 5.11 3.00
N LEU A 49 5.29 3.99 3.72
CA LEU A 49 4.41 2.87 3.42
C LEU A 49 3.05 2.97 4.10
N LEU A 50 2.94 3.80 5.15
CA LEU A 50 1.71 3.95 5.94
C LEU A 50 0.57 4.50 5.08
N GLN A 51 0.86 5.31 4.05
CA GLN A 51 -0.13 5.82 3.10
C GLN A 51 -0.86 4.71 2.31
N TYR A 52 -0.30 3.50 2.25
CA TYR A 52 -0.90 2.37 1.55
C TYR A 52 -1.64 1.41 2.49
N GLU A 53 -1.52 1.58 3.81
CA GLU A 53 -2.36 0.85 4.77
C GLU A 53 -3.78 1.43 4.85
N ASP A 54 -3.93 2.73 4.54
CA ASP A 54 -5.21 3.39 4.57
C ASP A 54 -6.16 2.81 3.50
N ASP A 55 -7.44 2.81 3.83
CA ASP A 55 -8.47 2.16 3.04
C ASP A 55 -8.70 2.92 1.72
N PRO A 56 -8.77 2.24 0.55
CA PRO A 56 -9.15 2.91 -0.70
C PRO A 56 -10.55 3.54 -0.62
N SER A 57 -11.39 3.15 0.35
CA SER A 57 -12.70 3.74 0.57
C SER A 57 -12.66 5.20 1.07
N ALA A 58 -11.56 5.64 1.69
CA ALA A 58 -11.43 7.03 2.13
C ALA A 58 -11.34 8.04 0.96
N GLU A 59 -10.96 7.60 -0.25
CA GLU A 59 -11.03 8.43 -1.47
C GLU A 59 -12.40 8.34 -2.19
N THR A 60 -13.31 7.45 -1.75
CA THR A 60 -14.67 7.33 -2.33
C THR A 60 -15.76 7.98 -1.52
N ASP A 61 -15.52 8.38 -0.26
CA ASP A 61 -16.52 9.15 0.51
C ASP A 61 -16.79 10.53 -0.13
N ASP A 62 -15.80 11.13 -0.81
CA ASP A 62 -16.00 12.39 -1.54
C ASP A 62 -16.70 12.20 -2.91
N PHE A 63 -16.81 10.98 -3.45
CA PHE A 63 -17.41 10.75 -4.77
C PHE A 63 -18.95 10.63 -4.71
N PHE A 64 -19.50 10.19 -3.57
CA PHE A 64 -20.95 10.01 -3.40
C PHE A 64 -21.63 11.16 -2.64
N ASP A 65 -20.87 12.06 -2.00
CA ASP A 65 -21.42 13.22 -1.26
C ASP A 65 -21.99 14.34 -2.14
N ASN A 66 -21.82 14.26 -3.48
CA ASN A 66 -22.33 15.25 -4.43
C ASN A 66 -23.40 14.70 -5.40
N MET A 67 -24.16 13.68 -5.00
CA MET A 67 -25.37 13.30 -5.75
C MET A 67 -26.55 14.17 -5.29
N PRO A 68 -27.09 15.09 -6.12
CA PRO A 68 -28.29 15.83 -5.74
C PRO A 68 -29.47 14.84 -5.71
N ILE A 69 -30.17 14.79 -4.57
CA ILE A 69 -31.48 14.13 -4.40
C ILE A 69 -32.55 14.79 -5.27
#